data_AF-A0A4Y7PGU5-F1
#
_entry.id   AF-A0A4Y7PGU5-F1
#
_cell.length_a   1.000
_cell.length_b   1.000
_cell.length_c   1.000
_cell.angle_alpha   90.00
_cell.angle_beta   90.00
_cell.angle_gamma   90.00
#
_symmetry.space_group_name_H-M   'P 1'
#
loop_
_entity.id
_entity.type
_entity.pdbx_description
1 polymer ?
#
loop_
_entity_poly.entity_id
_entity_poly.type
_entity_poly.pdbx_seq_one_letter_code
_entity_poly.pdbx_strand_id
1 'polypeptide(L)'
;MSTNGTQTDSTCEIGQQRAKSMVSTSIVSLDTTGKIPQDPGISPRGLAIINLSSSNYFMARPRKYKTQKEQVEAARRRRREWYYRNRCKESAKSLARYHRLNSIDFEPQMQSPSTHVPSPIDAEELDKQTRVCAISDGPISMHMQLDTRAMLTAAQDAMHTWHIAGEDVDRKISEAEHIFDLWTCGSLRAWGSALYLSIELNTDATQTEAELQPYLILGKELQDRFETVSRQSFMHDPSGSVGTWNASQLVRRQIARAVDVVEEFCLILRDGGISSLWRSYADHSLNFQLL
;
A
#
# COMPACT_ATOMS: atom_id res chain seq x y z
N MET A 1 50.73 -57.20 -6.87
CA MET A 1 49.71 -57.54 -5.85
C MET A 1 48.52 -56.64 -6.16
N SER A 2 47.58 -57.12 -6.97
CA SER A 2 46.29 -57.70 -6.53
C SER A 2 45.40 -56.68 -5.81
N THR A 3 44.15 -56.40 -6.18
CA THR A 3 43.25 -56.86 -7.26
C THR A 3 41.92 -56.08 -7.13
N ASN A 4 41.19 -55.93 -8.25
CA ASN A 4 39.71 -55.83 -8.38
C ASN A 4 39.08 -54.46 -8.01
N GLY A 5 38.30 -53.78 -8.85
CA GLY A 5 37.19 -54.19 -9.74
C GLY A 5 35.94 -53.43 -9.24
N THR A 6 34.99 -52.87 -9.99
CA THR A 6 34.41 -53.27 -11.27
C THR A 6 33.59 -52.10 -11.85
N GLN A 7 33.52 -52.10 -13.17
CA GLN A 7 32.83 -51.25 -14.14
C GLN A 7 31.29 -51.42 -14.13
N THR A 8 30.53 -50.41 -14.63
CA THR A 8 29.45 -50.59 -15.63
C THR A 8 28.96 -49.24 -16.16
N ASP A 9 29.14 -49.04 -17.47
CA ASP A 9 28.31 -48.18 -18.32
C ASP A 9 26.92 -48.84 -18.52
N SER A 10 25.87 -48.06 -18.81
CA SER A 10 25.04 -48.26 -20.03
C SER A 10 23.83 -47.32 -20.10
N THR A 11 23.74 -46.71 -21.28
CA THR A 11 22.65 -46.04 -21.99
C THR A 11 21.36 -46.86 -22.16
N CYS A 12 20.21 -46.18 -22.28
CA CYS A 12 19.09 -46.34 -23.27
C CYS A 12 17.81 -45.69 -22.71
N GLU A 13 17.23 -44.64 -23.31
CA GLU A 13 16.40 -44.55 -24.53
C GLU A 13 14.90 -44.95 -24.38
N ILE A 14 14.05 -44.02 -24.85
CA ILE A 14 12.73 -44.18 -25.50
C ILE A 14 11.48 -44.42 -24.64
N GLY A 15 10.45 -43.59 -24.88
CA GLY A 15 9.07 -43.90 -24.49
C GLY A 15 8.05 -42.77 -24.69
N GLN A 16 7.75 -42.42 -25.94
CA GLN A 16 6.58 -41.62 -26.32
C GLN A 16 5.28 -42.25 -25.78
N GLN A 17 4.29 -41.45 -25.39
CA GLN A 17 2.91 -41.69 -25.84
C GLN A 17 2.02 -40.44 -25.75
N ARG A 18 1.36 -40.19 -26.88
CA ARG A 18 0.43 -39.12 -27.21
C ARG A 18 -0.93 -39.80 -27.32
N ALA A 19 -1.94 -39.35 -26.57
CA ALA A 19 -3.33 -39.72 -26.82
C ALA A 19 -4.16 -38.47 -27.09
N LYS A 20 -4.88 -38.52 -28.21
CA LYS A 20 -5.77 -37.49 -28.76
C LYS A 20 -7.22 -37.81 -28.36
N SER A 21 -8.09 -36.80 -28.52
CA SER A 21 -9.55 -36.91 -28.78
C SER A 21 -10.41 -37.17 -27.53
N MET A 22 -11.62 -36.64 -27.35
CA MET A 22 -12.65 -36.18 -28.29
C MET A 22 -13.47 -35.01 -27.71
N VAL A 23 -14.00 -34.20 -28.63
CA VAL A 23 -15.11 -33.26 -28.47
C VAL A 23 -16.40 -34.02 -28.16
N SER A 24 -17.25 -33.48 -27.28
CA SER A 24 -18.69 -33.80 -27.29
C SER A 24 -19.52 -32.58 -26.91
N THR A 25 -20.22 -32.05 -27.91
CA THR A 25 -21.30 -31.05 -27.84
C THR A 25 -22.63 -31.75 -27.57
N SER A 26 -23.43 -31.21 -26.65
CA SER A 26 -24.88 -31.45 -26.61
C SER A 26 -25.63 -30.14 -26.32
N ILE A 27 -26.56 -29.84 -27.23
CA ILE A 27 -27.55 -28.76 -27.20
C ILE A 27 -28.91 -29.43 -26.96
N VAL A 28 -29.71 -28.95 -25.98
CA VAL A 28 -31.19 -28.99 -25.96
C VAL A 28 -31.62 -27.93 -24.92
N SER A 29 -32.11 -26.75 -25.29
CA SER A 29 -33.46 -26.33 -25.72
C SER A 29 -34.42 -26.01 -24.56
N LEU A 30 -34.98 -24.80 -24.64
CA LEU A 30 -35.92 -24.13 -23.74
C LEU A 30 -37.33 -24.70 -23.85
N ASP A 31 -38.05 -24.72 -22.74
CA ASP A 31 -39.52 -24.74 -22.74
C ASP A 31 -40.07 -23.47 -22.07
N THR A 32 -41.16 -22.99 -22.67
CA THR A 32 -41.79 -21.68 -22.50
C THR A 32 -43.06 -21.81 -21.68
N THR A 33 -43.33 -20.87 -20.76
CA THR A 33 -44.65 -20.42 -20.28
C THR A 33 -44.35 -19.33 -19.24
N GLY A 34 -44.78 -18.07 -19.27
CA GLY A 34 -45.91 -17.41 -19.91
C GLY A 34 -46.60 -16.59 -18.83
N LYS A 35 -46.36 -15.26 -18.77
CA LYS A 35 -47.25 -14.19 -18.26
C LYS A 35 -46.53 -12.85 -18.16
N ILE A 36 -46.99 -11.87 -18.94
CA ILE A 36 -46.87 -10.42 -18.70
C ILE A 36 -48.22 -9.99 -18.05
N PRO A 37 -48.25 -9.06 -17.08
CA PRO A 37 -48.65 -7.70 -17.46
C PRO A 37 -47.95 -6.55 -16.71
N GLN A 38 -47.70 -5.49 -17.49
CA GLN A 38 -47.79 -4.04 -17.17
C GLN A 38 -46.76 -3.38 -16.24
N ASP A 39 -45.88 -2.62 -16.90
CA ASP A 39 -45.10 -1.45 -16.46
C ASP A 39 -46.04 -0.23 -16.25
N PRO A 40 -45.67 0.85 -15.53
CA PRO A 40 -44.74 1.83 -16.10
C PRO A 40 -43.79 2.51 -15.10
N GLY A 41 -42.55 2.78 -15.53
CA GLY A 41 -41.93 4.05 -15.15
C GLY A 41 -40.42 4.10 -15.05
N ILE A 42 -39.67 3.83 -16.13
CA ILE A 42 -38.35 4.45 -16.30
C ILE A 42 -38.20 4.95 -17.75
N SER A 43 -38.04 6.26 -17.89
CA SER A 43 -37.75 6.97 -19.15
C SER A 43 -36.34 6.65 -19.66
N PRO A 44 -36.16 6.20 -20.92
CA PRO A 44 -34.90 6.33 -21.62
C PRO A 44 -34.95 7.54 -22.57
N ARG A 45 -34.29 8.63 -22.17
CA ARG A 45 -33.90 9.68 -23.11
C ARG A 45 -32.93 9.08 -24.13
N GLY A 46 -33.30 9.13 -25.40
CA GLY A 46 -32.35 9.03 -26.51
C GLY A 46 -32.58 7.90 -27.51
N LEU A 47 -33.80 7.73 -28.03
CA LEU A 47 -34.02 7.03 -29.30
C LEU A 47 -34.70 7.99 -30.27
N ALA A 48 -33.89 8.67 -31.08
CA ALA A 48 -34.36 9.35 -32.28
C ALA A 48 -34.49 8.30 -33.38
N ILE A 49 -35.73 7.98 -33.75
CA ILE A 49 -36.08 7.23 -34.95
C ILE A 49 -36.04 8.22 -36.11
N ILE A 50 -35.18 8.00 -37.11
CA ILE A 50 -35.20 8.73 -38.38
C ILE A 50 -35.53 7.71 -39.49
N ASN A 51 -36.55 8.07 -40.29
CA ASN A 51 -37.11 7.28 -41.38
C ASN A 51 -36.09 6.96 -42.49
N LEU A 52 -36.33 5.81 -43.15
CA LEU A 52 -35.62 5.36 -44.35
C LEU A 52 -35.87 6.29 -45.54
N SER A 53 -34.83 7.00 -45.98
CA SER A 53 -34.53 7.22 -47.40
C SER A 53 -33.14 7.86 -47.51
N SER A 54 -32.43 7.56 -48.59
CA SER A 54 -31.04 7.94 -48.90
C SER A 54 -29.95 7.05 -48.28
N SER A 55 -29.49 6.12 -49.13
CA SER A 55 -28.09 5.78 -49.37
C SER A 55 -27.12 6.28 -48.30
N ASN A 56 -26.80 5.42 -47.34
CA ASN A 56 -25.62 5.59 -46.51
C ASN A 56 -24.96 4.22 -46.40
N TYR A 57 -23.86 4.07 -47.13
CA TYR A 57 -22.89 3.01 -46.94
C TYR A 57 -22.62 2.88 -45.43
N PHE A 58 -22.92 1.72 -44.85
CA PHE A 58 -22.48 1.35 -43.50
C PHE A 58 -20.96 1.22 -43.52
N MET A 59 -20.26 2.35 -43.51
CA MET A 59 -18.86 2.43 -43.09
C MET A 59 -18.85 2.33 -41.56
N ALA A 60 -19.25 1.16 -41.06
CA ALA A 60 -19.12 0.84 -39.65
C ALA A 60 -17.63 0.81 -39.33
N ARG A 61 -17.15 1.87 -38.67
CA ARG A 61 -15.75 2.03 -38.27
C ARG A 61 -15.32 0.73 -37.57
N PRO A 62 -14.26 0.04 -38.04
CA PRO A 62 -13.84 -1.21 -37.44
C PRO A 62 -13.67 -1.05 -35.93
N ARG A 63 -14.43 -1.83 -35.15
CA ARG A 63 -14.29 -1.80 -33.69
C ARG A 63 -12.87 -2.23 -33.35
N LYS A 64 -12.11 -1.31 -32.75
CA LYS A 64 -10.70 -1.51 -32.37
C LYS A 64 -10.48 -2.74 -31.48
N TYR A 65 -11.50 -3.16 -30.74
CA TYR A 65 -11.48 -4.33 -29.88
C TYR A 65 -12.67 -5.22 -30.23
N LYS A 66 -12.41 -6.49 -30.51
CA LYS A 66 -13.41 -7.46 -30.99
C LYS A 66 -14.15 -8.12 -29.82
N THR A 67 -13.56 -8.13 -28.63
CA THR A 67 -14.13 -8.81 -27.45
C THR A 67 -14.23 -7.88 -26.24
N GLN A 68 -15.17 -8.17 -25.33
CA GLN A 68 -15.36 -7.39 -24.10
C GLN A 68 -14.16 -7.48 -23.15
N LYS A 69 -13.50 -8.63 -23.10
CA LYS A 69 -12.26 -8.84 -22.34
C LYS A 69 -11.14 -7.90 -22.83
N GLU A 70 -11.00 -7.78 -24.14
CA GLU A 70 -10.00 -6.90 -24.78
C GLU A 70 -10.29 -5.42 -24.52
N GLN A 71 -11.57 -5.02 -24.48
CA GLN A 71 -11.97 -3.66 -24.11
C GLN A 71 -11.60 -3.32 -22.66
N VAL A 72 -11.88 -4.23 -21.73
CA VAL A 72 -11.57 -4.05 -20.30
C VAL A 72 -10.05 -4.00 -20.09
N GLU A 73 -9.30 -4.87 -20.75
CA GLU A 73 -7.84 -4.88 -20.66
C GLU A 73 -7.22 -3.62 -21.27
N ALA A 74 -7.73 -3.16 -22.42
CA ALA A 74 -7.29 -1.91 -23.03
C ALA A 74 -7.66 -0.68 -22.18
N ALA A 75 -8.79 -0.70 -21.46
CA ALA A 75 -9.15 0.33 -20.51
C ALA A 75 -8.21 0.33 -19.29
N ARG A 76 -7.86 -0.85 -18.76
CA ARG A 76 -6.87 -1.00 -17.68
C ARG A 76 -5.48 -0.53 -18.11
N ARG A 77 -5.03 -0.87 -19.32
CA ARG A 77 -3.75 -0.44 -19.89
C ARG A 77 -3.71 1.09 -20.07
N ARG A 78 -4.75 1.68 -20.65
CA ARG A 78 -4.88 3.15 -20.75
C ARG A 78 -4.88 3.86 -19.39
N ARG A 79 -5.53 3.26 -18.38
CA ARG A 79 -5.55 3.81 -17.02
C ARG A 79 -4.17 3.76 -16.39
N ARG A 80 -3.42 2.66 -16.55
CA ARG A 80 -2.02 2.54 -16.09
C ARG A 80 -1.09 3.53 -16.80
N GLU A 81 -1.18 3.66 -18.12
CA GLU A 81 -0.40 4.63 -18.89
C GLU A 81 -0.71 6.07 -18.50
N TRP A 82 -1.98 6.38 -18.21
CA TRP A 82 -2.37 7.69 -17.70
C TRP A 82 -1.73 7.98 -16.34
N TYR A 83 -1.75 7.02 -15.41
CA TYR A 83 -1.10 7.17 -14.12
C TYR A 83 0.42 7.31 -14.24
N TYR A 84 1.09 6.53 -15.10
CA TYR A 84 2.51 6.67 -15.35
C TYR A 84 2.87 8.06 -15.89
N ARG A 85 2.13 8.54 -16.90
CA ARG A 85 2.36 9.87 -17.49
C ARG A 85 2.04 11.03 -16.55
N ASN A 86 1.14 10.83 -15.60
CA ASN A 86 0.72 11.86 -14.66
C ASN A 86 1.27 11.64 -13.25
N ARG A 87 2.20 10.70 -13.05
CA ARG A 87 2.70 10.30 -11.73
C ARG A 87 3.19 11.51 -10.93
N CYS A 88 4.04 12.36 -11.53
CA CYS A 88 4.56 13.54 -10.85
C CYS A 88 3.49 14.62 -10.58
N LYS A 89 2.48 14.75 -11.45
CA LYS A 89 1.39 15.72 -11.26
C LYS A 89 0.41 15.26 -10.18
N GLU A 90 0.11 13.96 -10.15
CA GLU A 90 -0.75 13.38 -9.11
C GLU A 90 -0.02 13.28 -7.76
N SER A 91 1.30 13.00 -7.75
CA SER A 91 2.09 13.07 -6.52
C SER A 91 2.19 14.51 -6.02
N ALA A 92 2.42 15.50 -6.90
CA ALA A 92 2.42 16.92 -6.53
C ALA A 92 1.06 17.39 -5.99
N LYS A 93 -0.06 16.93 -6.56
CA LYS A 93 -1.41 17.22 -6.00
C LYS A 93 -1.60 16.56 -4.63
N SER A 94 -1.09 15.34 -4.45
CA SER A 94 -1.14 14.64 -3.16
C SER A 94 -0.31 15.38 -2.11
N LEU A 95 0.89 15.80 -2.47
CA LEU A 95 1.82 16.57 -1.63
C LEU A 95 1.25 17.96 -1.30
N ALA A 96 0.65 18.65 -2.28
CA ALA A 96 -0.04 19.92 -2.06
C ALA A 96 -1.23 19.77 -1.10
N ARG A 97 -1.99 18.67 -1.19
CA ARG A 97 -3.05 18.36 -0.22
C ARG A 97 -2.48 18.08 1.17
N TYR A 98 -1.36 17.37 1.25
CA TYR A 98 -0.66 17.08 2.50
C TYR A 98 -0.19 18.36 3.19
N HIS A 99 0.51 19.25 2.48
CA HIS A 99 0.91 20.54 3.04
C HIS A 99 -0.27 21.45 3.36
N ARG A 100 -1.35 21.42 2.57
CA ARG A 100 -2.57 22.19 2.88
C ARG A 100 -3.24 21.71 4.17
N LEU A 101 -3.23 20.42 4.45
CA LEU A 101 -3.75 19.86 5.70
C LEU A 101 -2.84 20.21 6.88
N ASN A 102 -1.52 20.18 6.69
CA ASN A 102 -0.56 20.51 7.75
C ASN A 102 -0.37 22.02 7.98
N SER A 103 -0.75 22.87 7.02
CA SER A 103 -0.66 24.34 7.12
C SER A 103 -1.83 24.97 7.87
N ILE A 104 -2.90 24.23 8.15
CA ILE A 104 -4.09 24.77 8.84
C ILE A 104 -3.84 24.90 10.36
N ASP A 105 -2.80 24.27 10.91
CA ASP A 105 -2.52 24.26 12.36
C ASP A 105 -1.34 25.14 12.82
N PHE A 106 -0.77 25.99 11.95
CA PHE A 106 0.28 26.93 12.35
C PHE A 106 0.09 28.32 11.72
N GLU A 107 -0.91 29.04 12.21
CA GLU A 107 -0.84 30.50 12.32
C GLU A 107 -0.33 30.83 13.74
N PRO A 108 0.96 31.13 13.95
CA PRO A 108 1.37 31.75 15.19
C PRO A 108 0.77 33.16 15.22
N GLN A 109 -0.29 33.35 16.02
CA GLN A 109 -0.77 34.68 16.39
C GLN A 109 0.42 35.49 16.93
N MET A 110 0.93 36.41 16.13
CA MET A 110 1.77 37.50 16.62
C MET A 110 0.91 38.38 17.52
N GLN A 111 0.96 38.14 18.83
CA GLN A 111 0.47 39.09 19.81
C GLN A 111 1.48 40.24 19.93
N SER A 112 1.00 41.44 19.62
CA SER A 112 1.66 42.73 19.84
C SER A 112 2.01 42.98 21.31
N PRO A 113 3.08 43.73 21.62
CA PRO A 113 3.55 43.92 22.99
C PRO A 113 2.70 44.94 23.75
N SER A 114 2.25 44.58 24.96
CA SER A 114 1.67 45.52 25.92
C SER A 114 2.46 45.54 27.22
N THR A 115 2.63 46.76 27.71
CA THR A 115 3.56 47.30 28.71
C THR A 115 3.15 47.01 30.18
N HIS A 116 4.12 46.65 31.04
CA HIS A 116 4.21 46.78 32.53
C HIS A 116 3.09 46.17 33.42
N VAL A 117 3.31 45.50 34.56
CA VAL A 117 4.08 45.82 35.81
C VAL A 117 4.32 44.51 36.60
N PRO A 118 5.41 44.33 37.38
CA PRO A 118 5.63 43.14 38.22
C PRO A 118 5.36 43.36 39.73
N SER A 119 4.71 42.40 40.40
CA SER A 119 4.83 42.12 41.85
C SER A 119 4.11 40.83 42.27
N PRO A 120 4.45 40.23 43.43
CA PRO A 120 4.89 38.82 43.47
C PRO A 120 4.08 37.91 44.43
N ILE A 121 4.45 36.62 44.44
CA ILE A 121 4.14 35.57 45.46
C ILE A 121 2.75 34.90 45.22
N ASP A 122 2.53 33.57 45.25
CA ASP A 122 3.24 32.42 45.81
C ASP A 122 3.00 31.13 44.99
N ALA A 123 3.76 30.09 45.33
CA ALA A 123 3.75 28.74 44.76
C ALA A 123 2.45 27.94 45.01
N GLU A 124 2.37 26.80 44.28
CA GLU A 124 1.40 25.69 44.38
C GLU A 124 0.19 25.72 43.44
N GLU A 125 0.40 25.20 42.21
CA GLU A 125 -0.34 24.03 41.69
C GLU A 125 0.22 23.68 40.30
N LEU A 126 1.30 22.90 40.30
CA LEU A 126 1.90 22.30 39.12
C LEU A 126 1.43 20.85 39.02
N ASP A 127 0.22 20.60 38.51
CA ASP A 127 -0.03 19.35 37.77
C ASP A 127 -1.34 19.41 36.96
N LYS A 128 -1.20 19.71 35.67
CA LYS A 128 -2.06 19.19 34.60
C LYS A 128 -1.33 19.48 33.30
N GLN A 129 -0.27 18.69 33.11
CA GLN A 129 0.51 18.67 31.90
C GLN A 129 -0.38 18.20 30.75
N THR A 130 -0.83 19.17 29.95
CA THR A 130 -1.29 18.96 28.59
C THR A 130 -0.22 18.13 27.87
N ARG A 131 -0.47 16.81 27.73
CA ARG A 131 0.35 15.92 26.89
C ARG A 131 0.10 16.29 25.43
N VAL A 132 0.73 17.37 25.01
CA VAL A 132 1.11 17.56 23.62
C VAL A 132 2.15 16.47 23.37
N CYS A 133 1.81 15.46 22.59
CA CYS A 133 2.78 14.54 22.01
C CYS A 133 3.68 15.35 21.07
N ALA A 134 4.67 16.02 21.66
CA ALA A 134 5.84 16.46 20.94
C ALA A 134 6.57 15.18 20.53
N ILE A 135 6.40 14.79 19.26
CA ILE A 135 7.33 13.90 18.58
C ILE A 135 8.69 14.58 18.74
N SER A 136 9.51 14.02 19.62
CA SER A 136 10.87 14.47 19.82
C SER A 136 11.63 14.18 18.54
N ASP A 137 11.74 15.18 17.66
CA ASP A 137 12.76 15.27 16.61
C ASP A 137 14.15 15.44 17.25
N GLY A 138 14.51 14.52 18.15
CA GLY A 138 15.86 14.39 18.63
C GLY A 138 16.72 13.94 17.44
N PRO A 139 17.88 14.57 17.19
CA PRO A 139 18.79 14.06 16.18
C PRO A 139 19.23 12.67 16.63
N ILE A 140 18.64 11.63 16.03
CA ILE A 140 19.13 10.27 16.16
C ILE A 140 20.57 10.32 15.67
N SER A 141 21.49 10.09 16.60
CA SER A 141 22.93 10.07 16.36
C SER A 141 23.23 9.24 15.11
N MET A 142 23.98 9.83 14.17
CA MET A 142 24.33 9.26 12.85
C MET A 142 25.14 7.94 12.90
N HIS A 143 25.23 7.28 14.06
CA HIS A 143 26.07 6.10 14.30
C HIS A 143 25.35 4.89 14.91
N MET A 144 24.04 4.96 15.20
CA MET A 144 23.31 3.74 15.53
C MET A 144 22.82 3.08 14.23
N GLN A 145 23.58 2.08 13.77
CA GLN A 145 23.11 1.20 12.72
C GLN A 145 21.88 0.46 13.26
N LEU A 146 20.70 0.78 12.73
CA LEU A 146 19.46 0.11 13.10
C LEU A 146 19.55 -1.35 12.68
N ASP A 147 19.35 -2.26 13.63
CA ASP A 147 19.19 -3.69 13.33
C ASP A 147 17.75 -3.94 12.88
N THR A 148 17.52 -3.76 11.58
CA THR A 148 16.21 -3.92 10.95
C THR A 148 15.63 -5.32 11.13
N ARG A 149 16.49 -6.35 11.29
CA ARG A 149 16.06 -7.73 11.48
C ARG A 149 15.60 -7.97 12.91
N ALA A 150 16.33 -7.48 13.91
CA ALA A 150 15.88 -7.53 15.30
C ALA A 150 14.56 -6.76 15.49
N MET A 151 14.43 -5.60 14.83
CA MET A 151 13.20 -4.79 14.83
C MET A 151 12.02 -5.54 14.20
N LEU A 152 12.24 -6.22 13.06
CA LEU A 152 11.26 -7.08 12.44
C LEU A 152 10.79 -8.19 13.40
N THR A 153 11.72 -8.88 14.06
CA THR A 153 11.39 -9.94 15.02
C THR A 153 10.59 -9.39 16.21
N ALA A 154 11.01 -8.27 16.79
CA ALA A 154 10.28 -7.63 17.89
C ALA A 154 8.85 -7.24 17.49
N ALA A 155 8.67 -6.69 16.29
CA ALA A 155 7.35 -6.35 15.77
C ALA A 155 6.49 -7.58 15.47
N GLN A 156 7.08 -8.68 14.98
CA GLN A 156 6.40 -9.96 14.80
C GLN A 156 5.94 -10.55 16.13
N ASP A 157 6.79 -10.53 17.15
CA ASP A 157 6.44 -11.01 18.50
C ASP A 157 5.30 -10.18 19.11
N ALA A 158 5.35 -8.85 18.95
CA ALA A 158 4.28 -7.95 19.37
C ALA A 158 2.98 -8.23 18.60
N MET A 159 3.05 -8.47 17.29
CA MET A 159 1.89 -8.87 16.47
C MET A 159 1.26 -10.21 16.92
N HIS A 160 2.07 -11.17 17.37
CA HIS A 160 1.56 -12.45 17.87
C HIS A 160 0.80 -12.31 19.19
N THR A 161 1.21 -11.38 20.04
CA THR A 161 0.56 -11.09 21.33
C THR A 161 -0.57 -10.06 21.22
N TRP A 162 -0.68 -9.40 20.06
CA TRP A 162 -1.72 -8.39 19.83
C TRP A 162 -3.11 -9.03 19.71
N HIS A 163 -3.95 -8.76 20.71
CA HIS A 163 -5.32 -9.23 20.77
C HIS A 163 -6.31 -8.10 20.52
N ILE A 164 -6.94 -8.12 19.34
CA ILE A 164 -7.96 -7.14 18.92
C ILE A 164 -9.32 -7.36 19.64
N ALA A 165 -9.39 -8.33 20.55
CA ALA A 165 -10.56 -8.62 21.37
C ALA A 165 -10.71 -7.59 22.50
N GLY A 166 -11.82 -6.84 22.51
CA GLY A 166 -12.12 -5.79 23.47
C GLY A 166 -12.84 -4.61 22.83
N GLU A 167 -13.44 -3.75 23.63
CA GLU A 167 -14.22 -2.58 23.16
C GLU A 167 -13.39 -1.29 23.09
N ASP A 168 -12.22 -1.25 23.76
CA ASP A 168 -11.37 -0.07 23.81
C ASP A 168 -10.62 0.13 22.49
N VAL A 169 -11.08 1.10 21.69
CA VAL A 169 -10.50 1.42 20.38
C VAL A 169 -9.19 2.19 20.53
N ASP A 170 -9.09 3.10 21.50
CA ASP A 170 -7.89 3.91 21.70
C ASP A 170 -6.71 3.01 22.09
N ARG A 171 -6.92 2.04 22.98
CA ARG A 171 -5.89 1.05 23.32
C ARG A 171 -5.41 0.27 22.09
N LYS A 172 -6.33 -0.15 21.22
CA LYS A 172 -5.96 -0.87 19.98
C LYS A 172 -5.17 0.02 19.01
N ILE A 173 -5.46 1.31 18.97
CA ILE A 173 -4.68 2.28 18.18
C ILE A 173 -3.27 2.40 18.75
N SER A 174 -3.13 2.58 20.06
CA SER A 174 -1.83 2.67 20.72
C SER A 174 -1.00 1.37 20.59
N GLU A 175 -1.63 0.21 20.65
CA GLU A 175 -0.96 -1.08 20.42
C GLU A 175 -0.43 -1.19 18.97
N ALA A 176 -1.22 -0.76 17.98
CA ALA A 176 -0.79 -0.76 16.58
C ALA A 176 0.34 0.25 16.32
N GLU A 177 0.26 1.43 16.93
CA GLU A 177 1.32 2.44 16.90
C GLU A 177 2.61 1.87 17.52
N HIS A 178 2.51 1.21 18.67
CA HIS A 178 3.65 0.56 19.31
C HIS A 178 4.30 -0.52 18.44
N ILE A 179 3.51 -1.38 17.79
CA ILE A 179 4.02 -2.40 16.85
C ILE A 179 4.74 -1.71 15.67
N PHE A 180 4.15 -0.64 15.14
CA PHE A 180 4.75 0.14 14.06
C PHE A 180 6.07 0.80 14.49
N ASP A 181 6.14 1.32 15.71
CA ASP A 181 7.35 1.90 16.29
C ASP A 181 8.44 0.85 16.53
N LEU A 182 8.09 -0.35 16.99
CA LEU A 182 9.04 -1.46 17.07
C LEU A 182 9.60 -1.81 15.69
N TRP A 183 8.75 -1.74 14.66
CA TRP A 183 9.15 -2.09 13.29
C TRP A 183 9.99 -1.01 12.61
N THR A 184 9.79 0.27 12.92
CA THR A 184 10.36 1.41 12.17
C THR A 184 11.18 2.39 13.03
N CYS A 185 11.23 2.18 14.35
CA CYS A 185 11.82 3.11 15.32
C CYS A 185 11.22 4.53 15.24
N GLY A 186 9.95 4.65 14.82
CA GLY A 186 9.27 5.93 14.64
C GLY A 186 9.76 6.78 13.47
N SER A 187 10.75 6.31 12.69
CA SER A 187 11.34 7.08 11.58
C SER A 187 11.46 6.24 10.32
N LEU A 188 10.49 6.39 9.42
CA LEU A 188 10.50 5.75 8.11
C LEU A 188 11.74 6.10 7.27
N ARG A 189 12.25 7.33 7.41
CA ARG A 189 13.45 7.77 6.71
C ARG A 189 14.69 7.01 7.20
N ALA A 190 14.91 7.00 8.53
CA ALA A 190 16.07 6.30 9.11
C ALA A 190 15.99 4.79 8.90
N TRP A 191 14.82 4.21 9.11
CA TRP A 191 14.55 2.79 8.87
C TRP A 191 14.72 2.40 7.40
N GLY A 192 14.17 3.18 6.47
CA GLY A 192 14.33 2.95 5.03
C GLY A 192 15.79 3.04 4.57
N SER A 193 16.56 3.99 5.12
CA SER A 193 18.01 4.07 4.91
C SER A 193 18.73 2.84 5.47
N ALA A 194 18.39 2.38 6.68
CA ALA A 194 19.00 1.18 7.26
C ALA A 194 18.69 -0.08 6.44
N LEU A 195 17.45 -0.22 5.95
CA LEU A 195 17.09 -1.29 5.02
C LEU A 195 17.91 -1.22 3.73
N TYR A 196 18.02 -0.04 3.10
CA TYR A 196 18.85 0.13 1.91
C TYR A 196 20.31 -0.29 2.16
N LEU A 197 20.91 0.15 3.26
CA LEU A 197 22.30 -0.20 3.60
C LEU A 197 22.49 -1.70 3.84
N SER A 198 21.49 -2.39 4.38
CA SER A 198 21.52 -3.85 4.52
C SER A 198 21.47 -4.59 3.17
N ILE A 199 20.81 -4.00 2.17
CA ILE A 199 20.67 -4.53 0.81
C ILE A 199 21.90 -4.21 -0.04
N GLU A 200 22.48 -3.02 0.12
CA GLU A 200 23.58 -2.51 -0.72
C GLU A 200 24.81 -3.42 -0.70
N LEU A 201 25.03 -4.14 0.40
CA LEU A 201 26.14 -5.08 0.55
C LEU A 201 25.93 -6.41 -0.19
N ASN A 202 24.71 -6.70 -0.64
CA ASN A 202 24.38 -7.93 -1.36
C ASN A 202 24.55 -7.78 -2.87
N THR A 203 24.95 -8.86 -3.54
CA THR A 203 25.11 -8.92 -5.00
C THR A 203 24.00 -9.69 -5.71
N ASP A 204 23.23 -10.49 -4.96
CA ASP A 204 22.10 -11.26 -5.49
C ASP A 204 20.77 -10.57 -5.20
N ALA A 205 20.17 -10.01 -6.25
CA ALA A 205 18.90 -9.31 -6.16
C ALA A 205 17.73 -10.24 -5.78
N THR A 206 17.77 -11.51 -6.21
CA THR A 206 16.71 -12.48 -5.95
C THR A 206 16.73 -12.90 -4.49
N GLN A 207 17.91 -13.21 -3.97
CA GLN A 207 18.09 -13.52 -2.55
C GLN A 207 17.70 -12.32 -1.68
N THR A 208 18.11 -11.11 -2.07
CA THR A 208 17.76 -9.91 -1.31
C THR A 208 16.26 -9.62 -1.33
N GLU A 209 15.58 -9.81 -2.47
CA GLU A 209 14.12 -9.71 -2.54
C GLU A 209 13.43 -10.72 -1.61
N ALA A 210 13.95 -11.96 -1.55
CA ALA A 210 13.45 -12.98 -0.65
C ALA A 210 13.62 -12.60 0.83
N GLU A 211 14.74 -11.98 1.19
CA GLU A 211 15.02 -11.47 2.55
C GLU A 211 14.11 -10.31 2.96
N LEU A 212 13.56 -9.56 1.99
CA LEU A 212 12.58 -8.50 2.24
C LEU A 212 11.13 -9.02 2.38
N GLN A 213 10.82 -10.22 1.91
CA GLN A 213 9.46 -10.77 2.01
C GLN A 213 8.88 -10.78 3.43
N PRO A 214 9.63 -11.14 4.49
CA PRO A 214 9.13 -11.09 5.86
C PRO A 214 8.66 -9.69 6.31
N TYR A 215 9.34 -8.63 5.86
CA TYR A 215 8.94 -7.25 6.14
C TYR A 215 7.61 -6.92 5.46
N LEU A 216 7.46 -7.35 4.21
CA LEU A 216 6.23 -7.12 3.45
C LEU A 216 5.05 -7.91 4.02
N ILE A 217 5.28 -9.14 4.46
CA ILE A 217 4.26 -9.98 5.11
C ILE A 217 3.79 -9.33 6.42
N LEU A 218 4.73 -8.91 7.29
CA LEU A 218 4.41 -8.21 8.53
C LEU A 218 3.56 -6.97 8.25
N GLY A 219 3.99 -6.12 7.31
CA GLY A 219 3.29 -4.87 7.00
C GLY A 219 1.88 -5.09 6.47
N LYS A 220 1.68 -6.10 5.60
CA LYS A 220 0.35 -6.49 5.10
C LYS A 220 -0.54 -7.02 6.19
N GLU A 221 -0.01 -7.88 7.05
CA GLU A 221 -0.77 -8.42 8.17
C GLU A 221 -1.18 -7.32 9.17
N LEU A 222 -0.26 -6.41 9.48
CA LEU A 222 -0.54 -5.24 10.34
C LEU A 222 -1.62 -4.34 9.70
N GLN A 223 -1.53 -4.08 8.39
CA GLN A 223 -2.54 -3.30 7.67
C GLN A 223 -3.92 -3.96 7.69
N ASP A 224 -3.99 -5.27 7.42
CA ASP A 224 -5.26 -6.03 7.40
C ASP A 224 -5.91 -6.06 8.78
N ARG A 225 -5.12 -6.32 9.82
CA ARG A 225 -5.59 -6.30 11.21
C ARG A 225 -6.07 -4.91 11.62
N PHE A 226 -5.31 -3.88 11.29
CA PHE A 226 -5.60 -2.51 11.69
C PHE A 226 -6.80 -1.90 10.93
N GLU A 227 -7.12 -2.37 9.72
CA GLU A 227 -8.29 -1.92 8.97
C GLU A 227 -9.60 -2.14 9.75
N THR A 228 -9.67 -3.19 10.57
CA THR A 228 -10.81 -3.42 11.47
C THR A 228 -10.90 -2.35 12.57
N VAL A 229 -9.76 -2.01 13.18
CA VAL A 229 -9.66 -0.95 14.21
C VAL A 229 -10.01 0.41 13.63
N SER A 230 -9.50 0.72 12.43
CA SER A 230 -9.83 1.94 11.68
C SER A 230 -11.35 2.06 11.47
N ARG A 231 -12.03 0.99 11.06
CA ARG A 231 -13.51 1.03 10.92
C ARG A 231 -14.22 1.26 12.26
N GLN A 232 -13.77 0.61 13.33
CA GLN A 232 -14.33 0.81 14.66
C GLN A 232 -14.15 2.25 15.15
N SER A 233 -12.98 2.85 14.91
CA SER A 233 -12.71 4.26 15.27
C SER A 233 -13.64 5.24 14.56
N PHE A 234 -14.00 4.99 13.30
CA PHE A 234 -14.99 5.82 12.59
C PHE A 234 -16.39 5.68 13.19
N MET A 235 -16.77 4.46 13.59
CA MET A 235 -18.07 4.23 14.23
C MET A 235 -18.15 4.90 15.61
N HIS A 236 -17.03 5.00 16.31
CA HIS A 236 -16.93 5.63 17.63
C HIS A 236 -16.85 7.17 17.57
N ASP A 237 -16.08 7.71 16.63
CA ASP A 237 -15.85 9.15 16.44
C ASP A 237 -16.04 9.56 14.97
N PRO A 238 -17.28 9.54 14.44
CA PRO A 238 -17.54 9.81 13.02
C PRO A 238 -17.24 11.27 12.62
N SER A 239 -17.30 12.20 13.58
CA SER A 239 -16.96 13.62 13.37
C SER A 239 -15.45 13.89 13.46
N GLY A 240 -14.66 12.99 14.04
CA GLY A 240 -13.24 13.22 14.33
C GLY A 240 -12.98 14.25 15.44
N SER A 241 -14.00 14.59 16.23
CA SER A 241 -13.93 15.64 17.24
C SER A 241 -13.27 15.17 18.53
N VAL A 242 -13.32 13.86 18.81
CA VAL A 242 -12.64 13.26 19.97
C VAL A 242 -11.17 13.01 19.64
N GLY A 243 -10.86 12.78 18.36
CA GLY A 243 -9.50 12.60 17.86
C GLY A 243 -9.15 11.13 17.58
N THR A 244 -9.92 10.18 18.10
CA THR A 244 -9.75 8.73 17.90
C THR A 244 -9.75 8.35 16.42
N TRP A 245 -10.65 8.92 15.62
CA TRP A 245 -10.65 8.70 14.16
C TRP A 245 -9.42 9.28 13.47
N ASN A 246 -8.97 10.47 13.89
CA ASN A 246 -7.79 11.10 13.31
C ASN A 246 -6.50 10.33 13.64
N ALA A 247 -6.36 9.89 14.90
CA ALA A 247 -5.25 9.05 15.35
C ALA A 247 -5.21 7.73 14.56
N SER A 248 -6.36 7.07 14.38
CA SER A 248 -6.40 5.84 13.58
C SER A 248 -6.00 6.08 12.12
N GLN A 249 -6.42 7.20 11.51
CA GLN A 249 -6.01 7.50 10.14
C GLN A 249 -4.53 7.82 10.02
N LEU A 250 -3.91 8.40 11.05
CA LEU A 250 -2.47 8.64 11.08
C LEU A 250 -1.71 7.31 11.06
N VAL A 251 -2.01 6.42 12.02
CA VAL A 251 -1.39 5.09 12.11
C VAL A 251 -1.61 4.28 10.83
N ARG A 252 -2.82 4.30 10.27
CA ARG A 252 -3.14 3.61 9.01
C ARG A 252 -2.25 4.09 7.86
N ARG A 253 -2.02 5.41 7.75
CA ARG A 253 -1.18 5.99 6.71
C ARG A 253 0.30 5.66 6.93
N GLN A 254 0.76 5.65 8.18
CA GLN A 254 2.14 5.29 8.52
C GLN A 254 2.44 3.83 8.17
N ILE A 255 1.56 2.90 8.54
CA ILE A 255 1.66 1.48 8.16
C ILE A 255 1.72 1.35 6.63
N ALA A 256 0.79 2.00 5.92
CA ALA A 256 0.76 1.95 4.45
C ALA A 256 2.06 2.48 3.83
N ARG A 257 2.64 3.57 4.36
CA ARG A 257 3.91 4.10 3.87
C ARG A 257 5.08 3.15 4.11
N ALA A 258 5.15 2.46 5.25
CA ALA A 258 6.16 1.44 5.48
C ALA A 258 6.04 0.28 4.47
N VAL A 259 4.82 -0.17 4.20
CA VAL A 259 4.53 -1.20 3.18
C VAL A 259 4.98 -0.71 1.80
N ASP A 260 4.63 0.51 1.41
CA ASP A 260 5.01 1.10 0.12
C ASP A 260 6.53 1.17 -0.06
N VAL A 261 7.30 1.42 1.00
CA VAL A 261 8.78 1.42 0.96
C VAL A 261 9.32 0.02 0.67
N VAL A 262 8.82 -1.00 1.38
CA VAL A 262 9.28 -2.39 1.17
C VAL A 262 8.83 -2.93 -0.19
N GLU A 263 7.60 -2.62 -0.61
CA GLU A 263 7.11 -2.98 -1.95
C GLU A 263 7.93 -2.34 -3.06
N GLU A 264 8.29 -1.05 -2.92
CA GLU A 264 9.15 -0.38 -3.88
C GLU A 264 10.51 -1.08 -4.00
N PHE A 265 11.14 -1.46 -2.88
CA PHE A 265 12.40 -2.22 -2.91
C PHE A 265 12.24 -3.57 -3.61
N CYS A 266 11.20 -4.34 -3.26
CA CYS A 266 10.95 -5.63 -3.88
C CYS A 266 10.73 -5.50 -5.39
N LEU A 267 9.96 -4.50 -5.84
CA LEU A 267 9.69 -4.26 -7.26
C LEU A 267 10.96 -3.87 -8.02
N ILE A 268 11.77 -2.97 -7.47
CA ILE A 268 13.02 -2.55 -8.10
C ILE A 268 14.01 -3.72 -8.18
N LEU A 269 14.14 -4.51 -7.12
CA LEU A 269 15.03 -5.69 -7.11
C LEU A 269 14.58 -6.73 -8.14
N ARG A 270 13.28 -7.01 -8.23
CA ARG A 270 12.71 -7.98 -9.17
C ARG A 270 12.86 -7.57 -10.63
N ASP A 271 12.57 -6.32 -10.96
CA ASP A 271 12.48 -5.86 -12.35
C ASP A 271 13.79 -5.22 -12.85
N GLY A 272 14.56 -4.60 -11.95
CA GLY A 272 15.75 -3.80 -12.28
C GLY A 272 17.03 -4.22 -11.57
N GLY A 273 16.97 -5.11 -10.58
CA GLY A 273 18.11 -5.57 -9.80
C GLY A 273 18.74 -4.51 -8.90
N ILE A 274 19.83 -4.88 -8.24
CA ILE A 274 20.56 -4.05 -7.26
C ILE A 274 21.05 -2.74 -7.89
N SER A 275 21.56 -2.77 -9.12
CA SER A 275 22.04 -1.54 -9.79
C SER A 275 20.94 -0.50 -10.00
N SER A 276 19.69 -0.93 -10.22
CA SER A 276 18.56 -0.01 -10.32
C SER A 276 18.16 0.57 -8.97
N LEU A 277 18.27 -0.22 -7.90
CA LEU A 277 18.05 0.25 -6.53
C LEU A 277 19.09 1.29 -6.13
N TRP A 278 20.38 1.04 -6.40
CA TRP A 278 21.46 2.01 -6.17
C TRP A 278 21.24 3.32 -6.91
N ARG A 279 20.89 3.25 -8.20
CA ARG A 279 20.60 4.45 -8.98
C ARG A 279 19.42 5.22 -8.39
N SER A 280 18.35 4.52 -8.01
CA SER A 280 17.17 5.14 -7.40
C SER A 280 17.48 5.81 -6.05
N TYR A 281 18.37 5.21 -5.25
CA TYR A 281 18.84 5.80 -3.99
C TYR A 281 19.70 7.05 -4.23
N ALA A 282 20.63 6.99 -5.18
CA ALA A 282 21.50 8.10 -5.55
C ALA A 282 20.73 9.28 -6.17
N ASP A 283 19.69 8.99 -6.94
CA ASP A 283 18.80 9.98 -7.56
C ASP A 283 17.77 10.56 -6.57
N HIS A 284 17.81 10.16 -5.30
CA HIS A 284 16.84 10.54 -4.25
C HIS A 284 15.37 10.28 -4.65
N SER A 285 15.12 9.19 -5.39
CA SER A 285 13.82 8.88 -5.96
C SER A 285 13.01 7.87 -5.16
N LEU A 286 13.56 7.31 -4.08
CA LEU A 286 12.89 6.31 -3.25
C LEU A 286 11.90 6.97 -2.30
N ASN A 287 10.77 6.32 -2.04
CA ASN A 287 9.65 6.87 -1.29
C ASN A 287 10.06 7.41 0.09
N PHE A 288 10.92 6.69 0.83
CA PHE A 288 11.34 7.11 2.16
C PHE A 288 12.27 8.33 2.18
N GLN A 289 12.92 8.67 1.05
CA GLN A 289 13.77 9.85 0.92
C GLN A 289 12.96 11.13 0.66
N LEU A 290 11.69 10.99 0.26
CA LEU A 290 10.75 12.08 -0.03
C LEU A 290 9.82 12.42 1.15
N LEU A 291 9.92 11.66 2.26
CA LEU A 291 9.10 11.83 3.47
C LEU A 291 9.57 12.97 4.35
#